data_AF-A0A946UCP9-F1
#
_entry.id   AF-A0A946UCP9-F1
#
_cell.length_a   1.000
_cell.length_b   1.000
_cell.length_c   1.000
_cell.angle_alpha   90.00
_cell.angle_beta   90.00
_cell.angle_gamma   90.00
#
_symmetry.space_group_name_H-M   'P 1'
#
loop_
_entity.id
_entity.type
_entity.pdbx_description
1 polymer ?
#
loop_
_entity_poly.entity_id
_entity_poly.type
_entity_poly.pdbx_seq_one_letter_code
_entity_poly.pdbx_strand_id
1 'polypeptide(L)'
;MSSIILEGGTTASEVALFSRDQLPMGRANDDTLSRLEVSGQALRMKKGPNGHERLYLFIDEDIPQPTRKFCELSDPKLYRFRTMSGRIGFGGIESTTNAFIPNDSVRQDTEIQPGTYEAVAYKTQYPRNFIEKKIRCRIGEEGLKTLNYPLKIASGSVAITLLFLLLTFSFAAGFIVLAIISALAGYLYYKYYTSSPNYKFEYNRKREIELKYPTLVIKMASRRE
;
A
#
# COMPACT_ATOMS: atom_id res chain seq x y z
N MET A 1 21.81 1.85 -10.24
CA MET A 1 20.93 1.72 -9.06
C MET A 1 19.50 1.87 -9.51
N SER A 2 18.96 0.81 -10.10
CA SER A 2 17.55 0.74 -10.50
C SER A 2 16.89 -0.37 -9.69
N SER A 3 16.24 0.01 -8.59
CA SER A 3 15.36 -0.90 -7.87
C SER A 3 14.15 -1.24 -8.72
N ILE A 4 13.70 -2.49 -8.65
CA ILE A 4 12.39 -2.88 -9.16
C ILE A 4 11.35 -2.49 -8.11
N ILE A 5 10.32 -1.76 -8.53
CA ILE A 5 9.24 -1.30 -7.65
C ILE A 5 8.00 -2.13 -7.96
N LEU A 6 7.49 -2.82 -6.94
CA LEU A 6 6.27 -3.60 -7.03
C LEU A 6 5.25 -3.11 -6.01
N GLU A 7 4.02 -2.97 -6.47
CA GLU A 7 2.85 -2.61 -5.67
C GLU A 7 2.00 -3.85 -5.44
N GLY A 8 1.44 -3.95 -4.24
CA GLY A 8 0.62 -5.09 -3.86
C GLY A 8 -0.23 -4.73 -2.66
N GLY A 9 -1.49 -5.13 -2.69
CA GLY A 9 -2.44 -4.82 -1.64
C GLY A 9 -3.23 -6.07 -1.26
N THR A 10 -3.74 -6.07 -0.05
CA THR A 10 -4.55 -7.20 0.41
C THR A 10 -5.44 -6.82 1.58
N THR A 11 -6.60 -7.46 1.64
CA THR A 11 -7.46 -7.47 2.82
C THR A 11 -6.92 -8.42 3.90
N ALA A 12 -6.10 -9.41 3.53
CA ALA A 12 -5.43 -10.32 4.45
C ALA A 12 -4.35 -9.60 5.29
N SER A 13 -3.80 -10.30 6.27
CA SER A 13 -2.74 -9.79 7.14
C SER A 13 -1.33 -9.92 6.54
N GLU A 14 -1.19 -10.49 5.35
CA GLU A 14 0.10 -10.88 4.78
C GLU A 14 0.20 -10.66 3.28
N VAL A 15 1.40 -10.27 2.85
CA VAL A 15 1.80 -10.19 1.44
C VAL A 15 2.94 -11.16 1.17
N ALA A 16 3.14 -11.52 -0.10
CA ALA A 16 4.23 -12.40 -0.49
C ALA A 16 4.91 -11.91 -1.77
N LEU A 17 6.23 -12.10 -1.82
CA LEU A 17 6.98 -12.16 -3.08
C LEU A 17 7.06 -13.63 -3.49
N PHE A 18 6.68 -13.97 -4.71
CA PHE A 18 6.64 -15.37 -5.16
C PHE A 18 7.05 -15.54 -6.61
N SER A 19 7.60 -16.70 -6.92
CA SER A 19 7.85 -17.17 -8.27
C SER A 19 6.54 -17.58 -8.93
N ARG A 20 6.40 -17.28 -10.23
CA ARG A 20 5.25 -17.73 -11.03
C ARG A 20 5.40 -19.15 -11.57
N ASP A 21 6.53 -19.83 -11.33
CA ASP A 21 6.83 -21.11 -11.94
C ASP A 21 5.94 -22.25 -11.45
N GLN A 22 5.54 -22.21 -10.18
CA GLN A 22 4.86 -23.32 -9.50
C GLN A 22 3.68 -22.86 -8.65
N LEU A 23 2.94 -21.85 -9.11
CA LEU A 23 1.73 -21.42 -8.42
C LEU A 23 0.62 -22.47 -8.53
N PRO A 24 -0.15 -22.71 -7.45
CA PRO A 24 -1.29 -23.62 -7.49
C PRO A 24 -2.38 -23.12 -8.46
N MET A 25 -3.12 -24.05 -9.05
CA MET A 25 -4.28 -23.72 -9.90
C MET A 25 -5.45 -23.15 -9.10
N GLY A 26 -5.60 -23.58 -7.83
CA GLY A 26 -6.59 -23.04 -6.90
C GLY A 26 -6.01 -21.98 -5.96
N ARG A 27 -6.87 -21.40 -5.11
CA ARG A 27 -6.45 -20.47 -4.04
C ARG A 27 -5.46 -21.18 -3.12
N ALA A 28 -4.31 -20.56 -2.86
CA ALA A 28 -3.36 -21.10 -1.91
C ALA A 28 -3.94 -21.07 -0.50
N ASN A 29 -3.81 -22.20 0.20
CA ASN A 29 -4.03 -22.31 1.64
C ASN A 29 -2.68 -22.26 2.38
N ASP A 30 -2.71 -22.23 3.72
CA ASP A 30 -1.49 -22.13 4.54
C ASP A 30 -0.48 -23.25 4.27
N ASP A 31 -0.94 -24.49 4.03
CA ASP A 31 -0.06 -25.61 3.70
C ASP A 31 0.65 -25.42 2.35
N THR A 32 -0.07 -24.89 1.35
CA THR A 32 0.50 -24.61 0.03
C THR A 32 1.48 -23.46 0.09
N LEU A 33 1.15 -22.40 0.82
CA LEU A 33 2.06 -21.28 1.07
C LEU A 33 3.33 -21.75 1.80
N SER A 34 3.18 -22.57 2.85
CA SER A 34 4.32 -23.11 3.60
C SER A 34 5.23 -23.98 2.72
N ARG A 35 4.66 -24.80 1.83
CA ARG A 35 5.45 -25.56 0.84
C ARG A 35 6.19 -24.66 -0.15
N LEU A 36 5.56 -23.57 -0.61
CA LEU A 36 6.21 -22.58 -1.47
C LEU A 36 7.34 -21.87 -0.73
N GLU A 37 7.20 -21.60 0.57
CA GLU A 37 8.28 -21.04 1.39
C GLU A 37 9.44 -22.03 1.61
N VAL A 38 9.15 -23.30 1.92
CA VAL A 38 10.21 -24.30 2.11
C VAL A 38 10.99 -24.55 0.82
N SER A 39 10.32 -24.48 -0.34
CA SER A 39 10.92 -24.69 -1.66
C SER A 39 11.64 -23.47 -2.25
N GLY A 40 11.68 -22.35 -1.54
CA GLY A 40 12.31 -21.13 -2.03
C GLY A 40 11.45 -20.35 -3.04
N GLN A 41 10.20 -20.73 -3.27
CA GLN A 41 9.33 -20.15 -4.29
C GLN A 41 8.48 -18.98 -3.79
N ALA A 42 8.31 -18.79 -2.48
CA ALA A 42 7.56 -17.67 -1.92
C ALA A 42 8.20 -17.13 -0.64
N LEU A 43 8.08 -15.84 -0.38
CA LEU A 43 8.54 -15.19 0.85
C LEU A 43 7.39 -14.39 1.45
N ARG A 44 6.81 -14.85 2.57
CA ARG A 44 5.71 -14.15 3.25
C ARG A 44 6.22 -13.10 4.22
N MET A 45 5.55 -11.96 4.18
CA MET A 45 5.79 -10.83 5.05
C MET A 45 4.47 -10.36 5.67
N LYS A 46 4.53 -9.95 6.94
CA LYS A 46 3.37 -9.35 7.60
C LYS A 46 3.06 -8.01 6.95
N LYS A 47 1.79 -7.78 6.64
CA LYS A 47 1.30 -6.52 6.12
C LYS A 47 1.45 -5.41 7.17
N GLY A 48 1.71 -4.20 6.70
CA GLY A 48 1.56 -2.99 7.49
C GLY A 48 0.09 -2.61 7.73
N PRO A 49 -0.15 -1.57 8.55
CA PRO A 49 -1.49 -1.13 8.90
C PRO A 49 -2.27 -0.51 7.71
N ASN A 50 -1.59 -0.15 6.62
CA ASN A 50 -2.16 0.68 5.55
C ASN A 50 -2.87 -0.11 4.44
N GLY A 51 -2.84 -1.45 4.47
CA GLY A 51 -3.56 -2.31 3.51
C GLY A 51 -2.96 -2.39 2.10
N HIS A 52 -2.17 -1.38 1.70
CA HIS A 52 -1.41 -1.32 0.47
C HIS A 52 0.09 -1.28 0.79
N GLU A 53 0.82 -2.22 0.21
CA GLU A 53 2.26 -2.39 0.39
C GLU A 53 3.00 -1.99 -0.88
N ARG A 54 4.23 -1.53 -0.67
CA ARG A 54 5.15 -1.17 -1.74
C ARG A 54 6.49 -1.80 -1.46
N LEU A 55 6.87 -2.72 -2.33
CA LEU A 55 8.12 -3.44 -2.28
C LEU A 55 9.14 -2.79 -3.20
N TYR A 56 10.30 -2.43 -2.65
CA TYR A 56 11.49 -2.14 -3.44
C TYR A 56 12.41 -3.35 -3.42
N LEU A 57 12.66 -3.89 -4.59
CA LEU A 57 13.52 -5.04 -4.80
C LEU A 57 14.87 -4.57 -5.39
N PHE A 58 15.96 -4.88 -4.68
CA PHE A 58 17.34 -4.61 -5.08
C PHE A 58 18.02 -5.94 -5.39
N ILE A 59 18.44 -6.16 -6.63
CA ILE A 59 19.07 -7.41 -7.08
C ILE A 59 20.53 -7.12 -7.39
N ASP A 60 21.44 -7.82 -6.73
CA ASP A 60 22.89 -7.62 -6.84
C ASP A 60 23.35 -6.18 -6.57
N GLU A 61 22.48 -5.40 -5.92
CA GLU A 61 22.71 -4.02 -5.52
C GLU A 61 22.49 -3.87 -4.01
N ASP A 62 23.17 -2.89 -3.42
CA ASP A 62 22.94 -2.52 -2.02
C ASP A 62 21.73 -1.61 -1.86
N ILE A 63 21.04 -1.75 -0.72
CA ILE A 63 19.98 -0.83 -0.32
C ILE A 63 20.60 0.57 -0.10
N PRO A 64 20.09 1.62 -0.77
CA PRO A 64 20.60 2.97 -0.60
C PRO A 64 20.57 3.42 0.86
N GLN A 65 21.62 4.10 1.30
CA GLN A 65 21.78 4.57 2.68
C GLN A 65 20.55 5.35 3.22
N PRO A 66 19.88 6.23 2.45
CA PRO A 66 18.68 6.91 2.93
C PRO A 66 17.54 5.97 3.31
N THR A 67 17.36 4.88 2.57
CA THR A 67 16.32 3.86 2.82
C THR A 67 16.75 2.91 3.94
N ARG A 68 18.02 2.47 3.90
CA ARG A 68 18.61 1.53 4.87
C ARG A 68 18.50 2.01 6.32
N LYS A 69 18.58 3.33 6.56
CA LYS A 69 18.41 3.95 7.88
C LYS A 69 17.04 3.72 8.52
N PHE A 70 16.02 3.39 7.71
CA PHE A 70 14.65 3.13 8.17
C PHE A 70 14.27 1.66 8.08
N CYS A 71 15.19 0.78 7.66
CA CYS A 71 14.98 -0.67 7.71
C CYS A 71 15.03 -1.15 9.16
N GLU A 72 14.00 -1.87 9.58
CA GLU A 72 13.92 -2.49 10.91
C GLU A 72 14.93 -3.64 10.97
N LEU A 73 15.98 -3.47 11.78
CA LEU A 73 17.09 -4.43 11.89
C LEU A 73 16.84 -5.55 12.91
N SER A 74 15.74 -5.50 13.66
CA SER A 74 15.44 -6.45 14.73
C SER A 74 14.93 -7.81 14.25
N ASP A 75 14.52 -7.95 12.97
CA ASP A 75 14.06 -9.22 12.41
C ASP A 75 14.25 -9.30 10.87
N PRO A 76 15.49 -9.26 10.36
CA PRO A 76 15.72 -9.51 8.93
C PRO A 76 15.43 -10.97 8.62
N LYS A 77 14.39 -11.23 7.82
CA LYS A 77 14.12 -12.57 7.31
C LYS A 77 15.13 -12.92 6.22
N LEU A 78 16.11 -13.76 6.56
CA LEU A 78 17.00 -14.41 5.61
C LEU A 78 16.23 -15.53 4.91
N TYR A 79 16.28 -15.55 3.58
CA TYR A 79 15.50 -16.48 2.79
C TYR A 79 16.23 -16.85 1.51
N ARG A 80 16.07 -18.08 1.03
CA ARG A 80 16.59 -18.50 -0.27
C ARG A 80 15.46 -18.44 -1.29
N PHE A 81 15.50 -17.50 -2.23
CA PHE A 81 14.49 -17.36 -3.26
C PHE A 81 14.95 -18.00 -4.56
N ARG A 82 14.08 -18.71 -5.27
CA ARG A 82 14.41 -19.40 -6.52
C ARG A 82 13.33 -19.16 -7.57
N THR A 83 13.74 -18.89 -8.80
CA THR A 83 12.87 -18.89 -9.97
C THR A 83 13.59 -19.46 -11.18
N MET A 84 12.91 -20.35 -11.90
CA MET A 84 13.37 -20.97 -13.14
C MET A 84 13.05 -20.14 -14.38
N SER A 85 11.93 -19.40 -14.39
CA SER A 85 11.58 -18.53 -15.53
C SER A 85 11.98 -17.06 -15.32
N GLY A 86 12.32 -16.65 -14.10
CA GLY A 86 12.56 -15.25 -13.79
C GLY A 86 11.28 -14.45 -13.55
N ARG A 87 10.10 -15.05 -13.80
CA ARG A 87 8.81 -14.38 -13.61
C ARG A 87 8.41 -14.44 -12.14
N ILE A 88 8.27 -13.26 -11.53
CA ILE A 88 7.91 -13.13 -10.13
C ILE A 88 6.67 -12.24 -9.98
N GLY A 89 5.97 -12.41 -8.87
CA GLY A 89 4.83 -11.58 -8.48
C GLY A 89 4.98 -11.12 -7.05
N PHE A 90 4.50 -9.92 -6.76
CA PHE A 90 4.35 -9.40 -5.42
C PHE A 90 2.90 -8.99 -5.20
N GLY A 91 2.30 -9.43 -4.09
CA GLY A 91 0.91 -9.11 -3.81
C GLY A 91 0.39 -9.74 -2.53
N GLY A 92 -0.91 -9.62 -2.30
CA GLY A 92 -1.60 -10.37 -1.25
C GLY A 92 -1.40 -11.87 -1.37
N ILE A 93 -1.34 -12.60 -0.24
CA ILE A 93 -1.23 -14.07 -0.26
C ILE A 93 -2.39 -14.73 -1.02
N GLU A 94 -3.56 -14.10 -1.10
CA GLU A 94 -4.70 -14.55 -1.91
C GLU A 94 -4.43 -14.56 -3.42
N SER A 95 -3.44 -13.79 -3.87
CA SER A 95 -3.05 -13.67 -5.29
C SER A 95 -2.01 -14.72 -5.73
N THR A 96 -1.58 -15.59 -4.82
CA THR A 96 -0.60 -16.67 -5.05
C THR A 96 -1.22 -17.88 -5.77
N THR A 97 -1.93 -17.63 -6.86
CA THR A 97 -2.53 -18.67 -7.71
C THR A 97 -2.27 -18.36 -9.18
N ASN A 98 -2.14 -19.42 -9.99
CA ASN A 98 -1.88 -19.27 -11.43
C ASN A 98 -3.11 -18.71 -12.17
N ALA A 99 -4.32 -18.92 -11.63
CA ALA A 99 -5.55 -18.39 -12.20
C ALA A 99 -5.78 -16.90 -11.87
N PHE A 100 -4.93 -16.28 -11.05
CA PHE A 100 -5.10 -14.88 -10.67
C PHE A 100 -4.79 -13.96 -11.85
N ILE A 101 -5.75 -13.10 -12.20
CA ILE A 101 -5.55 -12.04 -13.18
C ILE A 101 -4.93 -10.84 -12.45
N PRO A 102 -3.67 -10.44 -12.77
CA PRO A 102 -3.01 -9.34 -12.08
C PRO A 102 -3.79 -8.03 -12.15
N ASN A 103 -3.72 -7.27 -11.06
CA ASN A 103 -4.22 -5.91 -10.92
C ASN A 103 -3.27 -5.24 -9.95
N ASP A 104 -2.69 -4.11 -10.34
CA ASP A 104 -1.69 -3.35 -9.56
C ASP A 104 -2.14 -3.04 -8.11
N SER A 105 -3.44 -3.02 -7.85
CA SER A 105 -4.00 -2.83 -6.51
C SER A 105 -3.83 -4.04 -5.57
N VAL A 106 -3.63 -5.24 -6.12
CA VAL A 106 -3.58 -6.52 -5.38
C VAL A 106 -2.27 -7.25 -5.62
N ARG A 107 -1.83 -7.30 -6.88
CA ARG A 107 -0.63 -8.02 -7.31
C ARG A 107 -0.03 -7.37 -8.54
N GLN A 108 1.28 -7.14 -8.49
CA GLN A 108 2.08 -6.74 -9.63
C GLN A 108 3.11 -7.82 -9.97
N ASP A 109 3.23 -8.12 -11.26
CA ASP A 109 4.19 -9.07 -11.80
C ASP A 109 5.36 -8.36 -12.47
N THR A 110 6.52 -9.00 -12.48
CA THR A 110 7.72 -8.51 -13.16
C THR A 110 8.63 -9.67 -13.54
N GLU A 111 9.75 -9.34 -14.17
CA GLU A 111 10.77 -10.29 -14.60
C GLU A 111 12.12 -9.92 -14.01
N ILE A 112 12.82 -10.94 -13.52
CA ILE A 112 14.20 -10.88 -13.06
C ILE A 112 14.99 -11.96 -13.79
N GLN A 113 16.31 -12.00 -13.63
CA GLN A 113 17.06 -13.11 -14.19
C GLN A 113 16.63 -14.43 -13.52
N PRO A 114 16.53 -15.53 -14.27
CA PRO A 114 16.36 -16.85 -13.67
C PRO A 114 17.54 -17.20 -12.77
N GLY A 115 17.28 -17.90 -11.67
CA GLY A 115 18.32 -18.39 -10.78
C GLY A 115 17.88 -18.55 -9.34
N THR A 116 18.89 -18.69 -8.49
CA THR A 116 18.75 -18.80 -7.04
C THR A 116 19.39 -17.59 -6.37
N TYR A 117 18.66 -17.01 -5.42
CA TYR A 117 19.01 -15.77 -4.75
C TYR A 117 19.05 -15.96 -3.23
N GLU A 118 20.03 -15.36 -2.58
CA GLU A 118 19.97 -15.10 -1.15
C GLU A 118 19.25 -13.77 -0.93
N ALA A 119 18.09 -13.84 -0.30
CA ALA A 119 17.19 -12.73 -0.09
C ALA A 119 17.19 -12.31 1.39
N VAL A 120 17.16 -11.01 1.63
CA VAL A 120 16.94 -10.41 2.95
C VAL A 120 15.80 -9.42 2.83
N ALA A 121 14.70 -9.71 3.52
CA ALA A 121 13.55 -8.81 3.59
C ALA A 121 13.62 -7.93 4.83
N TYR A 122 13.36 -6.65 4.65
CA TYR A 122 13.26 -5.64 5.68
C TYR A 122 11.88 -4.98 5.61
N LYS A 123 11.27 -4.79 6.78
CA LYS A 123 10.20 -3.82 6.94
C LYS A 123 10.81 -2.44 7.14
N THR A 124 10.24 -1.43 6.52
CA THR A 124 10.66 -0.04 6.78
C THR A 124 9.72 0.61 7.78
N GLN A 125 10.27 1.46 8.63
CA GLN A 125 9.52 2.27 9.57
C GLN A 125 9.94 3.72 9.45
N TYR A 126 9.22 4.47 8.62
CA TYR A 126 9.39 5.92 8.53
C TYR A 126 8.59 6.61 9.63
N PRO A 127 9.21 7.49 10.42
CA PRO A 127 8.47 8.34 11.36
C PRO A 127 7.39 9.13 10.62
N ARG A 128 6.17 9.17 11.16
CA ARG A 128 5.04 9.85 10.50
C ARG A 128 5.35 11.32 10.18
N ASN A 129 5.99 12.01 11.11
CA ASN A 129 6.44 13.40 10.95
C ASN A 129 7.49 13.56 9.83
N PHE A 130 8.25 12.53 9.49
CA PHE A 130 9.25 12.58 8.42
C PHE A 130 8.58 12.66 7.04
N ILE A 131 7.62 11.77 6.77
CA ILE A 131 6.87 11.78 5.50
C ILE A 131 6.02 13.06 5.40
N GLU A 132 5.33 13.43 6.48
CA GLU A 132 4.53 14.67 6.51
C GLU A 132 5.40 15.92 6.26
N LYS A 133 6.62 15.99 6.81
CA LYS A 133 7.56 17.08 6.53
C LYS A 133 7.98 17.10 5.06
N LYS A 134 8.23 15.94 4.44
CA LYS A 134 8.59 15.85 3.02
C LYS A 134 7.45 16.27 2.11
N ILE A 135 6.21 15.88 2.44
CA ILE A 135 5.00 16.34 1.76
C ILE A 135 4.89 17.87 1.89
N ARG A 136 4.99 18.40 3.11
CA ARG A 136 4.91 19.85 3.37
C ARG A 136 5.96 20.65 2.60
N CYS A 137 7.23 20.21 2.61
CA CYS A 137 8.31 20.91 1.90
C CYS A 137 8.10 20.94 0.38
N ARG A 138 7.43 19.94 -0.20
CA ARG A 138 7.23 19.86 -1.65
C ARG A 138 5.95 20.55 -2.11
N ILE A 139 4.86 20.36 -1.37
CA ILE A 139 3.52 20.83 -1.70
C ILE A 139 3.27 22.26 -1.18
N GLY A 140 3.87 22.62 -0.04
CA GLY A 140 3.62 23.88 0.65
C GLY A 140 2.36 23.85 1.53
N GLU A 141 2.17 24.89 2.32
CA GLU A 141 1.03 25.02 3.25
C GLU A 141 -0.32 25.14 2.51
N GLU A 142 -0.37 25.85 1.38
CA GLU A 142 -1.61 26.00 0.60
C GLU A 142 -2.09 24.69 -0.04
N GLY A 143 -1.16 23.87 -0.55
CA GLY A 143 -1.52 22.55 -1.05
C GLY A 143 -1.94 21.60 0.08
N LEU A 144 -1.33 21.71 1.28
CA LEU A 144 -1.81 20.98 2.46
C LEU A 144 -3.22 21.42 2.89
N LYS A 145 -3.54 22.71 2.84
CA LYS A 145 -4.91 23.20 3.10
C LYS A 145 -5.89 22.58 2.10
N THR A 146 -5.53 22.53 0.82
CA THR A 146 -6.33 21.89 -0.24
C THR A 146 -6.56 20.40 0.05
N LEU A 147 -5.53 19.67 0.49
CA LEU A 147 -5.62 18.26 0.84
C LEU A 147 -6.46 17.99 2.10
N ASN A 148 -6.46 18.92 3.06
CA ASN A 148 -7.17 18.79 4.33
C ASN A 148 -8.61 19.34 4.28
N TYR A 149 -8.95 20.13 3.27
CA TYR A 149 -10.28 20.73 3.13
C TYR A 149 -11.43 19.71 3.05
N PRO A 150 -11.31 18.56 2.35
CA PRO A 150 -12.36 17.55 2.33
C PRO A 150 -12.69 17.01 3.74
N LEU A 151 -11.69 16.90 4.62
CA LEU A 151 -11.91 16.49 6.01
C LEU A 151 -12.74 17.53 6.79
N LYS A 152 -12.53 18.81 6.51
CA LYS A 152 -13.34 19.91 7.09
C LYS A 152 -14.77 19.89 6.57
N ILE A 153 -14.96 19.62 5.28
CA ILE A 153 -16.30 19.45 4.68
C ILE A 153 -17.03 18.28 5.36
N ALA A 154 -16.38 17.12 5.46
CA ALA A 154 -16.96 15.92 6.05
C ALA A 154 -17.33 16.12 7.52
N SER A 155 -16.39 16.62 8.34
CA SER A 155 -16.64 16.89 9.76
C SER A 155 -17.72 17.95 9.99
N GLY A 156 -17.73 19.03 9.21
CA GLY A 156 -18.76 20.06 9.27
C GLY A 156 -20.14 19.53 8.90
N SER A 157 -20.25 18.74 7.83
CA SER A 157 -21.51 18.10 7.42
C SER A 157 -22.04 17.13 8.47
N VAL A 158 -21.16 16.31 9.07
CA VAL A 158 -21.52 15.41 10.17
C VAL A 158 -22.03 16.20 11.38
N ALA A 159 -21.33 17.25 11.79
CA ALA A 159 -21.75 18.07 12.93
C ALA A 159 -23.13 18.72 12.71
N ILE A 160 -23.38 19.29 11.53
CA ILE A 160 -24.68 19.90 11.19
C ILE A 160 -25.78 18.84 11.15
N THR A 161 -25.50 17.67 10.59
CA THR A 161 -26.48 16.57 10.50
C THR A 161 -26.84 16.06 11.89
N LEU A 162 -25.86 15.85 12.77
CA LEU A 162 -26.09 15.46 14.16
C LEU A 162 -26.87 16.54 14.93
N LEU A 163 -26.59 17.82 14.69
CA LEU A 163 -27.35 18.91 15.28
C LEU A 163 -28.84 18.85 14.90
N PHE A 164 -29.17 18.64 13.62
CA PHE A 164 -30.56 18.49 13.19
C PHE A 164 -31.22 17.22 13.76
N LEU A 165 -30.49 16.10 13.85
CA LEU A 165 -31.00 14.90 14.50
C LEU A 165 -31.31 15.14 15.98
N LEU A 166 -30.45 15.86 16.71
CA LEU A 166 -30.69 16.22 18.10
C LEU A 166 -31.93 17.12 18.25
N LEU A 167 -32.09 18.11 17.37
CA LEU A 167 -33.26 19.00 17.38
C LEU A 167 -34.58 18.28 17.08
N THR A 168 -34.52 17.13 16.41
CA THR A 168 -35.70 16.29 16.17
C THR A 168 -36.33 15.80 17.48
N PHE A 169 -35.53 15.50 18.50
CA PHE A 169 -36.02 15.05 19.81
C PHE A 169 -36.76 16.15 20.59
N SER A 170 -36.41 17.42 20.37
CA SER A 170 -36.90 18.54 21.18
C SER A 170 -38.03 19.34 20.53
N PHE A 171 -38.15 19.35 19.20
CA PHE A 171 -39.04 20.29 18.50
C PHE A 171 -40.04 19.61 17.56
N ALA A 172 -39.59 18.94 16.49
CA ALA A 172 -40.49 18.34 15.49
C ALA A 172 -39.78 17.36 14.55
N ALA A 173 -40.56 16.44 13.94
CA ALA A 173 -40.08 15.50 12.92
C ALA A 173 -39.51 16.16 11.64
N GLY A 174 -39.84 17.43 11.37
CA GLY A 174 -39.33 18.18 10.22
C GLY A 174 -37.80 18.32 10.17
N PHE A 175 -37.14 18.25 11.33
CA PHE A 175 -35.68 18.29 11.42
C PHE A 175 -34.99 17.03 10.84
N ILE A 176 -35.71 15.91 10.71
CA ILE A 176 -35.20 14.72 10.02
C ILE A 176 -34.93 15.01 8.55
N VAL A 177 -35.86 15.73 7.89
CA VAL A 177 -35.71 16.10 6.48
C VAL A 177 -34.49 17.02 6.31
N LEU A 178 -34.29 17.96 7.23
CA LEU A 178 -33.11 18.84 7.22
C LEU A 178 -31.80 18.09 7.44
N ALA A 179 -31.79 17.09 8.32
CA ALA A 179 -30.62 16.21 8.52
C ALA A 179 -30.27 15.43 7.25
N ILE A 180 -31.26 14.90 6.54
CA ILE A 180 -31.06 14.19 5.26
C ILE A 180 -30.49 15.16 4.21
N ILE A 181 -31.08 16.36 4.10
CA ILE A 181 -30.61 17.39 3.15
C ILE A 181 -29.17 17.81 3.46
N SER A 182 -28.83 18.02 4.73
CA SER A 182 -27.47 18.43 5.12
C SER A 182 -26.42 17.36 4.83
N ALA A 183 -26.77 16.09 5.07
CA ALA A 183 -25.90 14.96 4.74
C ALA A 183 -25.69 14.86 3.23
N LEU A 184 -26.77 14.96 2.44
CA LEU A 184 -26.69 14.90 0.97
C LEU A 184 -25.90 16.08 0.39
N ALA A 185 -26.15 17.29 0.86
CA ALA A 185 -25.44 18.50 0.43
C ALA A 185 -23.94 18.40 0.76
N GLY A 186 -23.60 17.93 1.97
CA GLY A 186 -22.21 17.70 2.36
C GLY A 186 -21.51 16.65 1.51
N TYR A 187 -22.18 15.53 1.22
CA TYR A 187 -21.66 14.49 0.32
C TYR A 187 -21.43 15.02 -1.10
N LEU A 188 -22.38 15.76 -1.67
CA LEU A 188 -22.26 16.34 -3.00
C LEU A 188 -21.13 17.36 -3.07
N TYR A 189 -21.01 18.23 -2.06
CA TYR A 189 -19.94 19.23 -1.98
C TYR A 189 -18.57 18.57 -1.82
N TYR A 190 -18.46 17.54 -0.97
CA TYR A 190 -17.26 16.72 -0.85
C TYR A 190 -16.86 16.12 -2.21
N LYS A 191 -17.80 15.44 -2.88
CA LYS A 191 -17.56 14.79 -4.18
C LYS A 191 -17.14 15.79 -5.25
N TYR A 192 -17.80 16.95 -5.32
CA TYR A 192 -17.45 18.03 -6.22
C TYR A 192 -16.02 18.53 -5.98
N TYR A 193 -15.68 18.81 -4.72
CA TYR A 193 -14.36 19.30 -4.34
C TYR A 193 -13.25 18.27 -4.62
N THR A 194 -13.44 17.00 -4.22
CA THR A 194 -12.45 15.93 -4.47
C THR A 194 -12.32 15.57 -5.95
N SER A 195 -13.31 15.91 -6.76
CA SER A 195 -13.26 15.72 -8.22
C SER A 195 -12.54 16.85 -8.94
N SER A 196 -12.31 17.99 -8.27
CA SER A 196 -11.70 19.18 -8.87
C SER A 196 -10.26 18.91 -9.34
N PRO A 197 -9.81 19.53 -10.46
CA PRO A 197 -8.45 19.38 -10.95
C PRO A 197 -7.39 19.78 -9.93
N ASN A 198 -7.63 20.85 -9.16
CA ASN A 198 -6.69 21.34 -8.15
C ASN A 198 -6.49 20.33 -7.02
N TYR A 199 -7.57 19.74 -6.50
CA TYR A 199 -7.45 18.71 -5.47
C TYR A 199 -6.70 17.49 -6.02
N LYS A 200 -7.07 17.01 -7.21
CA LYS A 200 -6.40 15.87 -7.85
C LYS A 200 -4.92 16.13 -8.09
N PHE A 201 -4.56 17.33 -8.51
CA PHE A 201 -3.18 17.74 -8.72
C PHE A 201 -2.36 17.64 -7.43
N GLU A 202 -2.82 18.26 -6.33
CA GLU A 202 -2.10 18.17 -5.05
C GLU A 202 -2.12 16.77 -4.45
N TYR A 203 -3.22 16.03 -4.65
CA TYR A 203 -3.32 14.62 -4.24
C TYR A 203 -2.29 13.76 -4.97
N ASN A 204 -2.13 13.93 -6.27
CA ASN A 204 -1.13 13.22 -7.06
C ASN A 204 0.29 13.58 -6.63
N ARG A 205 0.59 14.86 -6.36
CA ARG A 205 1.89 15.29 -5.83
C ARG A 205 2.18 14.69 -4.46
N LYS A 206 1.19 14.61 -3.58
CA LYS A 206 1.31 13.92 -2.29
C LYS A 206 1.62 12.44 -2.51
N ARG A 207 0.84 11.78 -3.36
CA ARG A 207 1.01 10.37 -3.70
C ARG A 207 2.41 10.12 -4.22
N GLU A 208 2.92 10.89 -5.20
CA GLU A 208 4.28 10.78 -5.75
C GLU A 208 5.38 10.83 -4.68
N ILE A 209 5.18 11.56 -3.58
CA ILE A 209 6.13 11.63 -2.47
C ILE A 209 6.03 10.39 -1.60
N GLU A 210 4.82 9.99 -1.22
CA GLU A 210 4.56 8.76 -0.47
C GLU A 210 5.10 7.54 -1.22
N LEU A 211 4.97 7.54 -2.55
CA LEU A 211 5.48 6.53 -3.46
C LEU A 211 6.98 6.33 -3.38
N LYS A 212 7.76 7.32 -2.91
CA LYS A 212 9.23 7.23 -2.77
C LYS A 212 9.67 6.48 -1.51
N TYR A 213 8.76 6.24 -0.57
CA TYR A 213 9.05 5.63 0.72
C TYR A 213 8.42 4.23 0.77
N PRO A 214 9.16 3.16 0.37
CA PRO A 214 8.62 1.81 0.33
C PRO A 214 8.32 1.29 1.72
N THR A 215 7.27 0.48 1.90
CA THR A 215 6.96 -0.17 3.18
C THR A 215 7.78 -1.45 3.39
N LEU A 216 8.20 -2.08 2.30
CA LEU A 216 9.01 -3.29 2.29
C LEU A 216 10.21 -3.11 1.37
N VAL A 217 11.35 -3.66 1.79
CA VAL A 217 12.57 -3.67 0.98
C VAL A 217 13.13 -5.08 0.99
N ILE A 218 13.38 -5.64 -0.19
CA ILE A 218 14.08 -6.91 -0.33
C ILE A 218 15.39 -6.66 -1.05
N LYS A 219 16.49 -7.10 -0.43
CA LYS A 219 17.78 -7.24 -1.10
C LYS A 219 17.95 -8.69 -1.52
N MET A 220 18.30 -8.93 -2.78
CA MET A 220 18.64 -10.24 -3.32
C MET A 220 20.07 -10.23 -3.84
N ALA A 221 20.84 -11.26 -3.52
CA ALA A 221 22.14 -11.52 -4.12
C ALA A 221 22.07 -12.83 -4.92
N SER A 222 22.39 -12.78 -6.20
CA SER A 222 22.46 -13.96 -7.05
C SER A 222 23.55 -14.89 -6.53
N ARG A 223 23.21 -16.17 -6.39
CA ARG A 223 24.19 -17.19 -6.07
C ARG A 223 24.76 -17.70 -7.39
N ARG A 224 26.05 -17.45 -7.63
CA ARG A 224 26.77 -18.15 -8.70
C ARG A 224 26.88 -19.61 -8.29
N GLU A 225 26.18 -20.48 -9.01
CA GLU A 225 26.36 -21.92 -8.95
C GLU A 225 27.55 -22.34 -9.81
#